data_AF-A0A4R6SEY7-F1
#
_entry.id   AF-A0A4R6SEY7-F1
#
_cell.length_a   1.000
_cell.length_b   1.000
_cell.length_c   1.000
_cell.angle_alpha   90.00
_cell.angle_beta   90.00
_cell.angle_gamma   90.00
#
_symmetry.space_group_name_H-M   'P 1'
#
loop_
_entity.id
_entity.type
_entity.pdbx_description
1 polymer ?
#
loop_
_entity_poly.entity_id
_entity_poly.type
_entity_poly.pdbx_seq_one_letter_code
_entity_poly.pdbx_strand_id
1 'polypeptide(L)'
;MAGKTAITLTVRIDGVQDTLKAFRQLPKEASAELRDASQRIAVVVAAAAKSNAQHEGPQARLVARTIKVLRDRVPVIVAGGTMKLGRNNAPAWGLVFGAEFGQNARSGWYAAMKYDGSIGRQWHPHRGRQGYFLFPTVESRAAQISREWNAAADGIQRAFGGDR
;
A
#
# COMPACT_ATOMS: atom_id res chain seq x y z
N MET A 1 -10.89 2.95 21.97
CA MET A 1 -10.82 1.79 21.04
C MET A 1 -9.81 2.12 19.94
N ALA A 2 -8.55 1.68 20.09
CA ALA A 2 -7.55 1.90 19.04
C ALA A 2 -7.96 1.08 17.79
N GLY A 3 -8.19 1.76 16.66
CA GLY A 3 -8.67 1.13 15.44
C GLY A 3 -7.72 0.00 15.01
N LYS A 4 -8.29 -1.17 14.68
CA LYS A 4 -7.61 -2.32 14.09
C LYS A 4 -7.25 -2.00 12.64
N THR A 5 -6.42 -0.99 12.41
CA THR A 5 -6.35 -0.31 11.11
C THR A 5 -5.18 -0.86 10.29
N ALA A 6 -5.48 -1.30 9.07
CA ALA A 6 -4.48 -1.58 8.04
C ALA A 6 -3.93 -0.26 7.49
N ILE A 7 -2.69 -0.26 6.99
CA ILE A 7 -2.18 0.88 6.25
C ILE A 7 -2.82 0.84 4.85
N THR A 8 -3.54 1.90 4.52
CA THR A 8 -4.05 2.12 3.16
C THR A 8 -3.19 3.19 2.51
N LEU A 9 -2.59 2.86 1.38
CA LEU A 9 -1.83 3.80 0.56
C LEU A 9 -2.64 4.13 -0.68
N THR A 10 -2.97 5.41 -0.79
CA THR A 10 -3.54 6.02 -1.99
C THR A 10 -2.44 6.82 -2.68
N VAL A 11 -2.23 6.54 -3.96
CA VAL A 11 -1.19 7.23 -4.73
C VAL A 11 -1.67 8.62 -5.11
N ARG A 12 -0.81 9.63 -4.96
CA ARG A 12 -1.10 10.99 -5.42
C ARG A 12 -0.96 11.04 -6.94
N ILE A 13 -1.99 11.53 -7.61
CA ILE A 13 -2.05 11.68 -9.07
C ILE A 13 -2.50 13.10 -9.35
N ASP A 14 -1.75 13.81 -10.18
CA ASP A 14 -2.08 15.19 -10.55
C ASP A 14 -3.31 15.20 -11.48
N GLY A 15 -4.24 16.14 -11.28
CA GLY A 15 -5.48 16.24 -12.06
C GLY A 15 -6.59 15.25 -11.67
N VAL A 16 -6.34 14.32 -10.75
CA VAL A 16 -7.27 13.23 -10.40
C VAL A 16 -8.70 13.69 -10.08
N GLN A 17 -8.86 14.81 -9.38
CA GLN A 17 -10.18 15.31 -8.99
C GLN A 17 -11.00 15.75 -10.20
N ASP A 18 -10.38 16.43 -11.15
CA ASP A 18 -11.08 16.95 -12.32
C ASP A 18 -11.39 15.83 -13.31
N THR A 19 -10.48 14.88 -13.47
CA THR A 19 -10.75 13.64 -14.21
C THR A 19 -11.93 12.87 -13.59
N LEU A 20 -11.93 12.68 -12.26
CA LEU A 20 -13.03 11.96 -11.58
C LEU A 20 -14.37 12.70 -11.68
N LYS A 21 -14.38 14.04 -11.81
CA LYS A 21 -15.60 14.82 -12.11
C LYS A 21 -16.05 14.57 -13.54
N ALA A 22 -15.16 14.61 -14.52
CA ALA A 22 -15.48 14.34 -15.93
C ALA A 22 -16.10 12.95 -16.10
N PHE A 23 -15.56 11.94 -15.41
CA PHE A 23 -16.08 10.57 -15.41
C PHE A 23 -17.49 10.43 -14.83
N ARG A 24 -18.02 11.41 -14.08
CA ARG A 24 -19.43 11.39 -13.63
C ARG A 24 -20.41 11.68 -14.76
N GLN A 25 -19.95 12.31 -15.83
CA GLN A 25 -20.75 12.65 -17.02
C GLN A 25 -20.70 11.55 -18.09
N LEU A 26 -19.86 10.53 -17.89
CA LEU A 26 -19.72 9.38 -18.78
C LEU A 26 -20.61 8.21 -18.32
N PRO A 27 -20.86 7.23 -19.21
CA PRO A 27 -21.53 5.98 -18.84
C PRO A 27 -20.83 5.23 -17.70
N LYS A 28 -21.55 4.35 -17.00
CA LYS A 28 -21.03 3.62 -15.83
C LYS A 28 -19.88 2.68 -16.20
N GLU A 29 -19.86 2.25 -17.45
CA GLU A 29 -18.86 1.39 -18.09
C GLU A 29 -17.49 2.08 -18.08
N ALA A 30 -17.42 3.38 -18.38
CA ALA A 30 -16.17 4.16 -18.31
C ALA A 30 -15.58 4.15 -16.89
N SER A 31 -16.43 4.30 -15.87
CA SER A 31 -16.01 4.20 -14.47
C SER A 31 -15.58 2.78 -14.07
N ALA A 32 -16.13 1.73 -14.70
CA ALA A 32 -15.69 0.36 -14.49
C ALA A 32 -14.32 0.12 -15.12
N GLU A 33 -14.09 0.59 -16.35
CA GLU A 33 -12.81 0.49 -17.04
C GLU A 33 -11.69 1.23 -16.30
N LEU A 34 -11.98 2.42 -15.75
CA LEU A 34 -10.99 3.16 -14.97
C LEU A 34 -10.62 2.42 -13.68
N ARG A 35 -11.57 1.73 -13.04
CA ARG A 35 -11.29 0.89 -11.88
C ARG A 35 -10.40 -0.29 -12.23
N ASP A 36 -10.64 -0.93 -13.37
CA ASP A 36 -9.85 -2.07 -13.83
C ASP A 36 -8.43 -1.64 -14.22
N ALA A 37 -8.29 -0.51 -14.91
CA ALA A 37 -6.99 0.09 -15.21
C ALA A 37 -6.21 0.43 -13.93
N SER A 38 -6.86 1.11 -12.98
CA SER A 38 -6.26 1.46 -11.69
C SER A 38 -5.84 0.22 -10.90
N GLN A 39 -6.64 -0.85 -10.93
CA GLN A 39 -6.30 -2.11 -10.30
C GLN A 39 -5.06 -2.76 -10.93
N ARG A 40 -4.94 -2.76 -12.27
CA ARG A 40 -3.74 -3.27 -12.95
C ARG A 40 -2.47 -2.54 -12.51
N ILE A 41 -2.52 -1.22 -12.43
CA ILE A 41 -1.40 -0.40 -11.94
C ILE A 41 -1.05 -0.79 -10.49
N ALA A 42 -2.06 -0.88 -9.62
CA ALA A 42 -1.84 -1.26 -8.23
C ALA A 42 -1.29 -2.67 -8.05
N VAL A 43 -1.63 -3.63 -8.93
CA VAL A 43 -1.06 -4.99 -8.93
C VAL A 43 0.45 -4.98 -9.17
N VAL A 44 0.91 -4.19 -10.15
CA VAL A 44 2.34 -4.06 -10.45
C VAL A 44 3.10 -3.46 -9.26
N VAL A 45 2.57 -2.40 -8.66
CA VAL A 45 3.18 -1.75 -7.50
C VAL A 45 3.16 -2.67 -6.26
N ALA A 46 2.07 -3.40 -6.04
CA ALA A 46 1.96 -4.37 -4.95
C ALA A 46 2.96 -5.53 -5.11
N ALA A 47 3.19 -6.01 -6.33
CA ALA A 47 4.21 -7.02 -6.61
C ALA A 47 5.62 -6.51 -6.31
N ALA A 48 5.94 -5.28 -6.73
CA ALA A 48 7.20 -4.63 -6.40
C ALA A 48 7.40 -4.49 -4.88
N ALA A 49 6.37 -4.05 -4.16
CA ALA A 49 6.43 -3.90 -2.70
C ALA A 49 6.63 -5.26 -2.00
N LYS A 50 5.96 -6.32 -2.47
CA LYS A 50 6.16 -7.70 -1.97
C LYS A 50 7.58 -8.20 -2.21
N SER A 51 8.17 -7.87 -3.36
CA SER A 51 9.55 -8.22 -3.71
C SER A 51 10.55 -7.47 -2.82
N ASN A 52 10.39 -6.15 -2.64
CA ASN A 52 11.25 -5.35 -1.77
C ASN A 52 11.19 -5.83 -0.32
N ALA A 53 10.01 -6.23 0.16
CA ALA A 53 9.85 -6.82 1.49
C ALA A 53 10.66 -8.12 1.69
N GLN A 54 10.99 -8.87 0.63
CA GLN A 54 11.84 -10.07 0.73
C GLN A 54 13.27 -9.74 1.13
N HIS A 55 13.76 -8.59 0.70
CA HIS A 55 15.13 -8.13 0.92
C HIS A 55 15.26 -7.30 2.20
N GLU A 56 14.14 -6.79 2.73
CA GLU A 56 14.13 -5.90 3.89
C GLU A 56 14.32 -6.62 5.24
N GLY A 57 13.67 -7.76 5.43
CA GLY A 57 13.84 -8.55 6.65
C GLY A 57 12.66 -9.46 7.01
N PRO A 58 12.78 -10.29 8.06
CA PRO A 58 11.77 -11.28 8.43
C PRO A 58 10.38 -10.69 8.72
N GLN A 59 10.31 -9.52 9.37
CA GLN A 59 9.02 -8.88 9.69
C GLN A 59 8.34 -8.31 8.45
N ALA A 60 9.11 -7.65 7.57
CA ALA A 60 8.60 -7.16 6.29
C ALA A 60 8.07 -8.31 5.42
N ARG A 61 8.80 -9.44 5.35
CA ARG A 61 8.34 -10.66 4.67
C ARG A 61 7.02 -11.20 5.19
N LEU A 62 6.82 -11.19 6.52
CA LEU A 62 5.56 -11.61 7.12
C LEU A 62 4.43 -10.66 6.75
N VAL A 63 4.66 -9.34 6.86
CA VAL A 63 3.67 -8.31 6.53
C VAL A 63 3.34 -8.31 5.03
N ALA A 64 4.28 -8.61 4.15
CA ALA A 64 4.07 -8.67 2.70
C ALA A 64 2.95 -9.63 2.28
N ARG A 65 2.70 -10.68 3.07
CA ARG A 65 1.59 -11.64 2.85
C ARG A 65 0.21 -11.00 2.96
N THR A 66 0.12 -9.86 3.63
CA THR A 66 -1.13 -9.10 3.83
C THR A 66 -1.34 -8.01 2.79
N ILE A 67 -0.35 -7.75 1.92
CA ILE A 67 -0.48 -6.77 0.85
C ILE A 67 -1.54 -7.26 -0.13
N LYS A 68 -2.60 -6.45 -0.25
CA LYS A 68 -3.71 -6.65 -1.18
C LYS A 68 -3.98 -5.37 -1.96
N VAL A 69 -4.50 -5.56 -3.17
CA VAL A 69 -4.96 -4.47 -4.03
C VAL A 69 -6.47 -4.33 -3.85
N LEU A 70 -6.94 -3.08 -3.82
CA LEU A 70 -8.37 -2.79 -3.88
C LEU A 70 -8.73 -2.24 -5.27
N ARG A 71 -9.91 -2.62 -5.74
CA ARG A 71 -10.47 -2.12 -6.99
C ARG A 71 -11.17 -0.78 -6.71
N ASP A 72 -10.55 0.30 -7.18
CA ASP A 72 -11.08 1.66 -7.07
C ASP A 72 -10.66 2.47 -8.31
N ARG A 73 -11.23 3.66 -8.50
CA ARG A 73 -10.94 4.56 -9.64
C ARG A 73 -9.55 5.19 -9.56
N VAL A 74 -8.84 4.96 -8.46
CA VAL A 74 -7.43 5.30 -8.26
C VAL A 74 -6.69 4.04 -7.79
N PRO A 75 -5.38 3.91 -8.03
CA PRO A 75 -4.61 2.76 -7.54
C PRO A 75 -4.57 2.76 -6.01
N VAL A 76 -5.05 1.67 -5.39
CA VAL A 76 -5.10 1.53 -3.92
C VAL A 76 -4.45 0.21 -3.48
N ILE A 77 -3.53 0.32 -2.52
CA ILE A 77 -2.83 -0.81 -1.90
C ILE A 77 -3.09 -0.77 -0.40
N VAL A 78 -3.38 -1.94 0.18
CA VAL A 78 -3.60 -2.10 1.63
C VAL A 78 -2.65 -3.15 2.18
N ALA A 79 -2.04 -2.88 3.33
CA ALA A 79 -1.18 -3.82 4.05
C ALA A 79 -1.52 -3.84 5.55
N GLY A 80 -1.40 -5.01 6.18
CA GLY A 80 -1.69 -5.23 7.59
C GLY A 80 -3.09 -5.83 7.83
N GLY A 81 -3.80 -5.31 8.82
CA GLY A 81 -5.13 -5.78 9.21
C GLY A 81 -5.12 -6.87 10.28
N THR A 82 -6.20 -7.65 10.38
CA THR A 82 -6.43 -8.60 11.48
C THR A 82 -5.79 -9.98 11.27
N MET A 83 -5.19 -10.24 10.10
CA MET A 83 -4.51 -11.49 9.80
C MET A 83 -3.45 -11.79 10.86
N LYS A 84 -3.40 -13.03 11.35
CA LYS A 84 -2.41 -13.46 12.33
C LYS A 84 -1.12 -13.87 11.62
N LEU A 85 0.01 -13.34 12.08
CA LEU A 85 1.32 -13.52 11.45
C LEU A 85 2.35 -14.05 12.45
N GLY A 86 3.28 -14.86 11.92
CA GLY A 86 4.40 -15.41 12.67
C GLY A 86 4.02 -16.44 13.73
N ARG A 87 5.02 -16.93 14.46
CA ARG A 87 4.87 -17.97 15.50
C ARG A 87 3.95 -17.55 16.66
N ASN A 88 3.93 -16.25 16.98
CA ASN A 88 3.18 -15.72 18.13
C ASN A 88 1.77 -15.25 17.76
N ASN A 89 1.28 -15.54 16.54
CA ASN A 89 -0.05 -15.12 16.06
C ASN A 89 -0.33 -13.63 16.30
N ALA A 90 0.69 -12.79 16.08
CA ALA A 90 0.55 -11.34 16.24
C ALA A 90 -0.33 -10.82 15.09
N PRO A 91 -1.30 -9.93 15.37
CA PRO A 91 -2.11 -9.36 14.29
C PRO A 91 -1.26 -8.47 13.40
N ALA A 92 -1.48 -8.51 12.10
CA ALA A 92 -0.67 -7.82 11.11
C ALA A 92 -0.65 -6.29 11.29
N TRP A 93 -1.75 -5.68 11.74
CA TRP A 93 -1.78 -4.25 12.08
C TRP A 93 -0.78 -3.88 13.19
N GLY A 94 -0.48 -4.80 14.11
CA GLY A 94 0.50 -4.61 15.17
C GLY A 94 1.94 -4.78 14.70
N LEU A 95 2.15 -5.33 13.50
CA LEU A 95 3.48 -5.53 12.91
C LEU A 95 3.78 -4.56 11.77
N VAL A 96 2.77 -4.14 11.00
CA VAL A 96 2.93 -3.40 9.75
C VAL A 96 3.67 -2.07 9.96
N PHE A 97 3.38 -1.34 11.03
CA PHE A 97 4.08 -0.07 11.32
C PHE A 97 5.53 -0.28 11.72
N GLY A 98 5.83 -1.28 12.55
CA GLY A 98 7.21 -1.59 12.93
C GLY A 98 8.03 -2.13 11.78
N ALA A 99 7.41 -2.91 10.89
CA ALA A 99 8.05 -3.43 9.69
C ALA A 99 8.30 -2.32 8.65
N GLU A 100 7.36 -1.40 8.49
CA GLU A 100 7.45 -0.34 7.48
C GLU A 100 8.27 0.85 7.92
N PHE A 101 8.23 1.26 9.19
CA PHE A 101 8.89 2.49 9.66
C PHE A 101 9.96 2.25 10.70
N GLY A 102 10.16 1.01 11.16
CA GLY A 102 11.06 0.71 12.27
C GLY A 102 10.52 1.19 13.62
N GLN A 103 11.20 0.80 14.70
CA GLN A 103 10.91 1.25 16.06
C GLN A 103 12.21 1.35 16.87
N ASN A 104 12.31 2.39 17.70
CA ASN A 104 13.48 2.61 18.57
C ASN A 104 13.37 1.89 19.91
N ALA A 105 12.20 1.35 20.25
CA ALA A 105 11.94 0.62 21.49
C ALA A 105 11.35 -0.77 21.19
N ARG A 106 11.48 -1.68 22.18
CA ARG A 106 10.81 -2.99 22.15
C ARG A 106 9.29 -2.79 22.24
N SER A 107 8.52 -3.65 21.55
CA SER A 107 7.06 -3.56 21.54
C SER A 107 6.40 -4.94 21.42
N GLY A 108 5.10 -5.02 21.71
CA GLY A 108 4.32 -6.25 21.62
C GLY A 108 4.85 -7.36 22.55
N TRP A 109 4.83 -8.61 22.09
CA TRP A 109 5.33 -9.75 22.86
C TRP A 109 6.81 -9.62 23.24
N TYR A 110 7.59 -8.86 22.46
CA TYR A 110 9.02 -8.65 22.68
C TYR A 110 9.33 -7.58 23.73
N ALA A 111 8.32 -6.81 24.17
CA ALA A 111 8.46 -5.88 25.30
C ALA A 111 8.36 -6.57 26.68
N ALA A 112 8.07 -7.88 26.72
CA ALA A 112 7.97 -8.61 27.98
C ALA A 112 9.33 -8.67 28.72
N MET A 113 9.28 -8.57 30.05
CA MET A 113 10.46 -8.51 30.94
C MET A 113 11.44 -9.68 30.75
N LYS A 114 10.95 -10.87 30.37
CA LYS A 114 11.81 -12.02 30.03
C LYS A 114 12.76 -11.79 28.85
N TYR A 115 12.54 -10.73 28.05
CA TYR A 115 13.39 -10.35 26.93
C TYR A 115 14.28 -9.15 27.23
N ASP A 116 14.31 -8.64 28.47
CA ASP A 116 15.00 -7.39 28.83
C ASP A 116 16.53 -7.42 28.55
N GLY A 117 17.17 -8.58 28.66
CA GLY A 117 18.59 -8.78 28.29
C GLY A 117 18.86 -9.19 26.84
N SER A 118 17.85 -9.24 25.97
CA SER A 118 18.04 -9.66 24.57
C SER A 118 18.75 -8.58 23.75
N ILE A 119 19.86 -8.95 23.10
CA ILE A 119 20.69 -8.09 22.23
C ILE A 119 20.15 -7.90 20.81
N GLY A 120 19.09 -8.62 20.41
CA GLY A 120 18.44 -8.48 19.11
C GLY A 120 17.42 -7.33 19.09
N ARG A 121 17.27 -6.64 17.95
CA ARG A 121 16.11 -5.77 17.72
C ARG A 121 15.11 -6.47 16.81
N GLN A 122 13.85 -6.51 17.23
CA GLN A 122 12.76 -7.00 16.37
C GLN A 122 12.57 -6.11 15.13
N TRP A 123 12.88 -4.82 15.27
CA TRP A 123 12.63 -3.77 14.31
C TRP A 123 13.93 -3.07 13.95
N HIS A 124 14.03 -2.60 12.70
CA HIS A 124 15.04 -1.64 12.33
C HIS A 124 14.84 -0.32 13.09
N PRO A 125 15.87 0.54 13.21
CA PRO A 125 15.71 1.88 13.80
C PRO A 125 14.62 2.68 13.10
N HIS A 126 13.92 3.53 13.83
CA HIS A 126 12.88 4.36 13.23
C HIS A 126 13.49 5.44 12.33
N ARG A 127 12.98 5.59 11.09
CA ARG A 127 13.46 6.58 10.10
C ARG A 127 12.48 7.74 9.84
N GLY A 128 11.59 8.01 10.79
CA GLY A 128 10.59 9.07 10.65
C GLY A 128 9.54 8.71 9.59
N ARG A 129 9.35 9.59 8.59
CA ARG A 129 8.37 9.40 7.50
C ARG A 129 8.89 8.52 6.36
N GLN A 130 10.18 8.19 6.36
CA GLN A 130 10.75 7.28 5.38
C GLN A 130 10.44 5.85 5.79
N GLY A 131 9.68 5.17 4.94
CA GLY A 131 9.40 3.76 5.09
C GLY A 131 10.57 2.88 4.65
N TYR A 132 10.41 1.56 4.78
CA TYR A 132 11.43 0.58 4.45
C TYR A 132 11.14 -0.15 3.14
N PHE A 133 9.89 -0.58 2.89
CA PHE A 133 9.61 -1.40 1.72
C PHE A 133 8.33 -1.03 0.97
N LEU A 134 7.27 -0.60 1.64
CA LEU A 134 6.00 -0.33 0.99
C LEU A 134 5.92 1.12 0.51
N PHE A 135 6.12 2.08 1.41
CA PHE A 135 6.05 3.51 1.13
C PHE A 135 7.12 3.96 0.12
N PRO A 136 8.41 3.59 0.27
CA PRO A 136 9.43 3.97 -0.72
C PRO A 136 9.17 3.38 -2.10
N THR A 137 8.57 2.20 -2.17
CA THR A 137 8.18 1.58 -3.45
C THR A 137 7.08 2.38 -4.13
N VAL A 138 6.11 2.89 -3.39
CA VAL A 138 5.05 3.74 -3.93
C VAL A 138 5.63 5.09 -4.38
N GLU A 139 6.47 5.73 -3.55
CA GLU A 139 7.08 7.02 -3.85
C GLU A 139 7.99 6.97 -5.09
N SER A 140 8.89 5.98 -5.16
CA SER A 140 9.79 5.80 -6.31
C SER A 140 9.05 5.56 -7.64
N ARG A 141 7.80 5.08 -7.56
CA ARG A 141 6.95 4.82 -8.73
C ARG A 141 5.89 5.88 -8.98
N ALA A 142 5.81 6.94 -8.17
CA ALA A 142 4.74 7.94 -8.25
C ALA A 142 4.61 8.54 -9.67
N ALA A 143 5.73 8.89 -10.30
CA ALA A 143 5.72 9.42 -11.67
C ALA A 143 5.22 8.40 -12.71
N GLN A 144 5.61 7.12 -12.57
CA GLN A 144 5.12 6.04 -13.44
C GLN A 144 3.61 5.85 -13.27
N ILE A 145 3.16 5.74 -12.02
CA ILE A 145 1.75 5.55 -11.68
C ILE A 145 0.90 6.70 -12.23
N SER A 146 1.34 7.95 -12.05
CA SER A 146 0.61 9.11 -12.56
C SER A 146 0.51 9.10 -14.08
N ARG A 147 1.60 8.76 -14.79
CA ARG A 147 1.59 8.68 -16.25
C ARG A 147 0.64 7.59 -16.75
N GLU A 148 0.75 6.37 -16.21
CA GLU A 148 -0.07 5.23 -16.64
C GLU A 148 -1.55 5.46 -16.35
N TRP A 149 -1.86 6.03 -15.18
CA TRP A 149 -3.25 6.33 -14.82
C TRP A 149 -3.85 7.43 -15.69
N ASN A 150 -3.12 8.54 -15.93
CA ASN A 150 -3.60 9.61 -16.80
C ASN A 150 -3.79 9.12 -18.25
N ALA A 151 -2.84 8.34 -18.77
CA ALA A 151 -2.97 7.75 -20.10
C ALA A 151 -4.19 6.83 -20.23
N ALA A 152 -4.48 6.03 -19.20
CA ALA A 152 -5.67 5.19 -19.16
C ALA A 152 -6.95 6.04 -19.11
N ALA A 153 -6.98 7.07 -18.25
CA ALA A 153 -8.13 7.96 -18.13
C ALA A 153 -8.43 8.71 -19.43
N ASP A 154 -7.41 9.26 -20.10
CA ASP A 154 -7.54 9.95 -21.39
C ASP A 154 -8.00 9.00 -22.50
N GLY A 155 -7.50 7.76 -22.50
CA GLY A 155 -7.95 6.72 -23.42
C GLY A 155 -9.45 6.42 -23.27
N ILE A 156 -9.90 6.21 -22.04
CA ILE A 156 -11.31 5.93 -21.72
C ILE A 156 -12.17 7.15 -22.05
N GLN A 157 -11.73 8.36 -21.68
CA GLN A 157 -12.49 9.57 -21.97
C GLN A 157 -12.67 9.79 -23.48
N ARG A 158 -11.67 9.46 -24.31
CA ARG A 158 -11.82 9.49 -25.78
C ARG A 158 -12.79 8.43 -26.29
N ALA A 159 -12.71 7.21 -25.78
CA ALA A 159 -13.58 6.11 -26.20
C ALA A 159 -15.06 6.38 -25.90
N PHE A 160 -15.36 6.96 -24.74
CA PHE A 160 -16.75 7.23 -24.30
C PHE A 160 -17.23 8.66 -24.57
N GLY A 161 -16.31 9.59 -24.87
CA GLY A 161 -16.61 11.00 -25.14
C GLY A 161 -16.74 11.33 -26.63
N GLY A 162 -16.28 10.45 -27.52
CA GLY A 162 -16.28 10.65 -28.99
C GLY A 162 -17.64 10.45 -29.68
N ASP A 163 -18.68 10.01 -28.97
CA ASP A 163 -20.03 9.78 -29.50
C ASP A 163 -20.97 11.00 -29.35
N ARG A 164 -20.45 12.23 -29.49
CA ARG A 164 -21.28 13.45 -29.55
C ARG A 164 -20.84 14.39 -30.66
#